data_AF-A0A961RXZ9-F1
#
_entry.id   AF-A0A961RXZ9-F1
#
_cell.length_a   1.000
_cell.length_b   1.000
_cell.length_c   1.000
_cell.angle_alpha   90.00
_cell.angle_beta   90.00
_cell.angle_gamma   90.00
#
_symmetry.space_group_name_H-M   'P 1'
#
loop_
_entity.id
_entity.type
_entity.pdbx_description
1 polymer ?
#
loop_
_entity_poly.entity_id
_entity_poly.type
_entity_poly.pdbx_seq_one_letter_code
_entity_poly.pdbx_strand_id
1 'polypeptide(L)'
;GDDFREGKMTLPVVLCYRRGTDEERRFWRESLEGGNASDERLADAIALLRKYDAIDDTVARARHYAEMARDALAPMKSSAWKDALIEVLEFCISRAV
;
A
#
# COMPACT_ATOMS: atom_id res chain seq x y z
N GLY A 1 3.45 -10.49 -3.68
CA GLY A 1 4.62 -10.98 -4.44
C GLY A 1 4.46 -10.68 -5.91
N ASP A 2 3.26 -10.88 -6.45
CA ASP A 2 2.97 -10.69 -7.88
C ASP A 2 3.28 -9.27 -8.37
N ASP A 3 2.84 -8.23 -7.65
CA ASP A 3 3.15 -6.84 -8.03
C ASP A 3 4.66 -6.57 -8.15
N PHE A 4 5.48 -7.19 -7.30
CA PHE A 4 6.94 -7.06 -7.38
C PHE A 4 7.49 -7.78 -8.61
N ARG A 5 6.98 -8.98 -8.92
CA ARG A 5 7.38 -9.75 -10.11
C ARG A 5 6.91 -9.12 -11.41
N GLU A 6 5.80 -8.40 -11.38
CA GLU A 6 5.28 -7.61 -12.48
C GLU A 6 5.95 -6.23 -12.60
N GLY A 7 6.89 -5.89 -11.69
CA GLY A 7 7.63 -4.63 -11.73
C GLY A 7 6.82 -3.39 -11.34
N LYS A 8 5.70 -3.54 -10.62
CA LYS A 8 4.82 -2.43 -10.26
C LYS A 8 5.40 -1.58 -9.13
N MET A 9 5.41 -0.27 -9.35
CA MET A 9 5.76 0.75 -8.35
C MET A 9 4.54 1.09 -7.46
N THR A 10 4.12 0.16 -6.60
CA THR A 10 3.02 0.40 -5.64
C THR A 10 3.45 1.34 -4.51
N LEU A 11 2.48 1.86 -3.72
CA LEU A 11 2.76 2.85 -2.67
C LEU A 11 3.83 2.39 -1.65
N PRO A 12 3.81 1.15 -1.11
CA PRO A 12 4.86 0.70 -0.20
C PRO A 12 6.27 0.80 -0.82
N VAL A 13 6.41 0.44 -2.10
CA VAL A 13 7.67 0.54 -2.84
C VAL A 13 8.09 2.00 -3.01
N VAL A 14 7.17 2.89 -3.39
CA VAL A 14 7.45 4.32 -3.53
C VAL A 14 7.95 4.93 -2.22
N LEU A 15 7.36 4.53 -1.09
CA LEU A 15 7.80 4.98 0.24
C LEU A 15 9.22 4.51 0.55
N CYS A 16 9.53 3.22 0.35
CA CYS A 16 10.88 2.69 0.51
C CYS A 16 11.89 3.36 -0.41
N TYR A 17 11.56 3.54 -1.69
CA TYR A 17 12.46 4.19 -2.66
C TYR A 17 12.83 5.61 -2.25
N ARG A 18 11.86 6.38 -1.74
CA ARG A 18 12.07 7.76 -1.29
C ARG A 18 12.90 7.86 0.00
N ARG A 19 12.78 6.87 0.90
CA ARG A 19 13.47 6.83 2.20
C ARG A 19 14.82 6.11 2.17
N GLY A 20 15.04 5.28 1.15
CA GLY A 20 16.19 4.41 1.05
C GLY A 20 17.50 5.13 0.72
N THR A 21 18.59 4.39 0.80
CA THR A 21 19.92 4.83 0.34
C THR A 21 20.05 4.73 -1.19
N ASP A 22 21.17 5.17 -1.75
CA ASP A 22 21.44 5.03 -3.18
C ASP A 22 21.55 3.56 -3.61
N GLU A 23 22.09 2.70 -2.76
CA GLU A 23 22.17 1.25 -2.96
C GLU A 23 20.77 0.63 -3.00
N GLU A 24 19.91 0.99 -2.06
CA GLU A 24 18.54 0.47 -2.01
C GLU A 24 17.68 1.00 -3.17
N ARG A 25 17.87 2.26 -3.56
CA ARG A 25 17.25 2.81 -4.78
C ARG A 25 17.72 2.08 -6.04
N ARG A 26 18.97 1.65 -6.09
CA ARG A 26 19.50 0.84 -7.20
C ARG A 26 18.88 -0.55 -7.19
N PHE A 27 18.80 -1.20 -6.02
CA PHE A 27 18.11 -2.47 -5.85
C PHE A 27 16.68 -2.39 -6.39
N TRP A 28 15.89 -1.37 -6.02
CA TRP A 28 14.52 -1.23 -6.51
C TRP A 28 14.43 -1.05 -8.03
N ARG A 29 15.30 -0.23 -8.62
CA ARG A 29 15.35 -0.08 -10.09
C ARG A 29 15.66 -1.39 -10.79
N GLU A 30 16.70 -2.10 -10.36
CA GLU A 30 17.08 -3.39 -10.95
C GLU A 30 16.00 -4.47 -10.77
N SER A 31 15.37 -4.49 -9.59
CA SER A 31 14.31 -5.47 -9.28
C SER A 31 13.04 -5.24 -10.12
N LEU A 32 12.65 -3.98 -10.32
CA LEU A 32 11.35 -3.62 -10.89
C LEU A 32 11.41 -3.30 -12.38
N GLU A 33 12.46 -2.61 -12.84
CA GLU A 33 12.64 -2.26 -14.26
C GLU A 33 13.43 -3.34 -15.01
N GLY A 34 14.39 -3.98 -14.32
CA GLY A 34 15.29 -4.98 -14.90
C GLY A 34 14.68 -6.39 -15.03
N GLY A 35 13.44 -6.60 -14.56
CA GLY A 35 12.78 -7.91 -14.55
C GLY A 35 13.45 -8.96 -13.65
N ASN A 36 14.37 -8.53 -12.79
CA ASN A 36 15.09 -9.41 -11.89
C ASN A 36 14.34 -9.53 -10.56
N ALA A 37 13.30 -10.35 -10.53
CA ALA A 37 12.42 -10.54 -9.38
C ALA A 37 12.46 -11.99 -8.86
N SER A 38 13.67 -12.49 -8.55
CA SER A 38 13.84 -13.80 -7.91
C SER A 38 13.23 -13.84 -6.50
N ASP A 39 13.07 -15.05 -5.95
CA ASP A 39 12.55 -15.22 -4.59
C ASP A 39 13.48 -14.63 -3.52
N GLU A 40 14.80 -14.67 -3.74
CA GLU A 40 15.78 -14.00 -2.87
C GLU A 40 15.59 -12.48 -2.89
N ARG A 41 15.43 -11.89 -4.08
CA ARG A 41 15.17 -10.45 -4.19
C ARG A 41 13.82 -10.06 -3.62
N LEU A 42 12.81 -10.93 -3.71
CA LEU A 42 11.54 -10.69 -3.03
C LEU A 42 11.72 -10.68 -1.50
N ALA A 43 12.55 -11.57 -0.94
CA ALA A 43 12.86 -11.56 0.48
C ALA A 43 13.57 -10.25 0.90
N ASP A 44 14.53 -9.78 0.12
CA ASP A 44 15.21 -8.50 0.35
C ASP A 44 14.24 -7.31 0.25
N ALA A 45 13.35 -7.33 -0.75
CA ALA A 45 12.30 -6.33 -0.89
C ALA A 45 11.38 -6.29 0.34
N ILE A 46 10.95 -7.45 0.84
CA ILE A 46 10.13 -7.54 2.07
C ILE A 46 10.90 -7.00 3.28
N ALA A 47 12.20 -7.27 3.39
CA ALA A 47 13.02 -6.73 4.47
C ALA A 47 13.10 -5.19 4.41
N LEU A 48 13.24 -4.62 3.21
CA LEU A 48 13.22 -3.16 3.02
C LEU A 48 11.85 -2.54 3.33
N LEU A 49 10.76 -3.19 2.92
CA LEU A 49 9.39 -2.76 3.24
C LEU A 49 9.17 -2.67 4.76
N ARG A 50 9.69 -3.65 5.52
CA ARG A 50 9.66 -3.66 6.98
C ARG A 50 10.59 -2.62 7.59
N LYS A 51 11.83 -2.50 7.10
CA LYS A 51 12.83 -1.53 7.60
C LYS A 51 12.31 -0.10 7.59
N TYR A 52 11.48 0.25 6.61
CA TYR A 52 10.95 1.60 6.41
C TYR A 52 9.48 1.75 6.81
N ASP A 53 8.89 0.78 7.52
CA ASP A 53 7.49 0.76 7.94
C ASP A 53 6.49 1.08 6.80
N ALA A 54 6.85 0.68 5.58
CA ALA A 54 6.15 1.12 4.37
C ALA A 54 4.76 0.48 4.22
N ILE A 55 4.57 -0.72 4.80
CA ILE A 55 3.28 -1.41 4.83
C ILE A 55 2.33 -0.67 5.77
N ASP A 56 2.76 -0.40 7.00
CA ASP A 56 1.94 0.28 8.01
C ASP A 56 1.55 1.68 7.55
N ASP A 57 2.46 2.42 6.93
CA ASP A 57 2.16 3.73 6.35
C ASP A 57 1.17 3.65 5.17
N THR A 58 1.21 2.57 4.39
CA THR A 58 0.25 2.33 3.32
C THR A 58 -1.13 2.02 3.90
N VAL A 59 -1.20 1.25 4.99
CA VAL A 59 -2.44 0.99 5.73
C VAL A 59 -2.99 2.26 6.36
N ALA A 60 -2.14 3.10 6.96
CA ALA A 60 -2.53 4.39 7.51
C ALA A 60 -3.11 5.30 6.41
N ARG A 61 -2.50 5.29 5.21
CA ARG A 61 -3.04 6.02 4.06
C ARG A 61 -4.39 5.49 3.60
N ALA A 62 -4.59 4.17 3.58
CA ALA A 62 -5.89 3.58 3.26
C ALA A 62 -6.97 4.01 4.26
N ARG A 63 -6.66 3.99 5.57
CA ARG A 63 -7.55 4.46 6.65
C ARG A 63 -7.94 5.92 6.46
N HIS A 64 -6.97 6.77 6.13
CA HIS A 64 -7.23 8.18 5.87
C HIS A 64 -8.24 8.37 4.71
N TYR A 65 -8.12 7.61 3.62
CA TYR A 65 -9.11 7.68 2.54
C TYR A 65 -10.49 7.16 2.96
N ALA A 66 -10.56 6.15 3.83
CA ALA A 66 -11.84 5.69 4.38
C ALA A 66 -12.51 6.74 5.27
N GLU A 67 -11.73 7.47 6.08
CA GLU A 67 -12.23 8.60 6.88
C GLU A 67 -12.78 9.71 5.97
N MET A 68 -12.01 10.12 4.95
CA MET A 68 -12.47 11.12 3.97
C MET A 68 -13.76 10.68 3.27
N ALA A 69 -13.88 9.40 2.93
CA ALA A 69 -15.09 8.86 2.32
C ALA A 69 -16.27 8.88 3.31
N ARG A 70 -16.06 8.55 4.59
CA ARG A 70 -17.09 8.64 5.64
C ARG A 70 -17.57 10.08 5.82
N ASP A 71 -16.65 11.04 5.84
CA ASP A 71 -16.97 12.47 5.94
C ASP A 71 -17.79 12.95 4.73
N ALA A 72 -17.44 12.50 3.52
CA ALA A 72 -18.20 12.82 2.31
C ALA A 72 -19.64 12.26 2.34
N LEU A 73 -19.87 11.13 3.01
CA LEU A 73 -21.20 10.56 3.20
C LEU A 73 -22.00 11.25 4.32
N ALA A 74 -21.34 11.98 5.23
CA ALA A 74 -21.98 12.54 6.41
C ALA A 74 -23.23 13.39 6.11
N PRO A 75 -23.23 14.31 5.11
CA PRO A 75 -24.39 15.15 4.78
C PRO A 75 -25.57 14.40 4.15
N MET A 76 -25.38 13.16 3.70
CA MET A 76 -26.44 12.38 3.05
C MET A 76 -27.51 11.95 4.06
N LYS A 77 -28.76 11.89 3.61
CA LYS A 77 -29.87 11.37 4.43
C LYS A 77 -29.62 9.91 4.81
N SER A 78 -30.05 9.54 6.02
CA SER A 78 -29.99 8.15 6.49
C SER A 78 -30.77 7.24 5.55
N SER A 79 -30.16 6.14 5.12
CA SER A 79 -30.77 5.15 4.24
C SER A 79 -29.93 3.87 4.26
N ALA A 80 -30.54 2.74 3.92
CA ALA A 80 -29.83 1.47 3.81
C ALA A 80 -28.62 1.54 2.85
N TRP A 81 -28.67 2.40 1.84
CA TRP A 81 -27.56 2.63 0.91
C TRP A 81 -26.38 3.37 1.56
N LYS A 82 -26.67 4.38 2.38
CA LYS A 82 -25.63 5.09 3.15
C LYS A 82 -24.95 4.12 4.11
N ASP A 83 -25.74 3.30 4.79
CA ASP A 83 -25.23 2.32 5.76
C ASP A 83 -24.38 1.25 5.07
N ALA A 84 -24.82 0.72 3.93
CA ALA A 84 -24.05 -0.23 3.13
C ALA A 84 -22.73 0.34 2.63
N LEU A 85 -22.69 1.62 2.22
CA LEU A 85 -21.45 2.28 1.83
C LEU A 85 -20.47 2.42 3.00
N ILE A 86 -20.97 2.76 4.19
CA ILE A 86 -20.14 2.84 5.41
C ILE A 86 -19.58 1.46 5.76
N GLU A 87 -20.40 0.40 5.68
CA GLU A 87 -19.97 -0.98 5.95
C GLU A 87 -18.86 -1.43 4.98
N VAL A 88 -18.96 -1.08 3.69
CA VAL A 88 -17.92 -1.37 2.70
C VAL A 88 -16.60 -0.69 3.05
N LEU A 89 -16.62 0.56 3.56
CA LEU A 89 -15.41 1.25 4.00
C LEU A 89 -14.75 0.51 5.16
N GLU A 90 -15.52 0.08 6.16
CA GLU A 90 -15.01 -0.64 7.33
C GLU A 90 -14.46 -2.02 6.95
N PHE A 91 -15.18 -2.75 6.10
CA PHE A 91 -14.73 -4.04 5.56
C PHE A 91 -13.43 -3.93 4.76
N CYS A 92 -13.29 -2.91 3.91
CA CYS A 92 -12.07 -2.72 3.13
C CYS A 92 -10.84 -2.49 4.00
N ILE A 93 -10.98 -1.78 5.12
CA ILE A 93 -9.88 -1.48 6.05
C ILE A 93 -9.55 -2.67 6.96
N SER A 94 -10.54 -3.42 7.43
CA SER A 94 -10.31 -4.54 8.35
C SER A 94 -9.50 -5.68 7.72
N ARG A 95 -9.56 -5.85 6.39
CA ARG A 95 -8.75 -6.83 5.67
C ARG A 95 -7.26 -6.52 5.62
N ALA A 96 -6.86 -5.28 5.94
CA ALA A 96 -5.48 -4.84 5.88
C ALA A 96 -4.73 -5.02 7.21
N VAL A 97 -5.41 -5.55 8.25
CA VAL A 97 -4.91 -5.71 9.63
C VAL A 97 -5.02 -7.17 10.03
#